data_AF-A0A4R6RSJ4-F1
#
_entry.id   AF-A0A4R6RSJ4-F1
#
_cell.length_a   1.000
_cell.length_b   1.000
_cell.length_c   1.000
_cell.angle_alpha   90.00
_cell.angle_beta   90.00
_cell.angle_gamma   90.00
#
_symmetry.space_group_name_H-M   'P 1'
#
loop_
_entity.id
_entity.type
_entity.pdbx_description
1 polymer ?
#
loop_
_entity_poly.entity_id
_entity_poly.type
_entity_poly.pdbx_seq_one_letter_code
_entity_poly.pdbx_strand_id
1 'polypeptide(L)'
;MWWFDSKGAPSWMDWLALALGIVGFGIAIYQLCKSRSSLEIARDSLVHTQRSLSRNQVIADIGSFDGILDRIDALAKGTDRDALDEQLKIFSIKAHEVSALLSNVEENTGELEIVLVRVGDSVSLARSKLYDDSDEKLSTLVSDSISKVRVLIPQVKAVGKKLQSTPMAPLPTRKGK
;
A
#
# COMPACT_ATOMS: atom_id res chain seq x y z
N MET A 1 -21.99 -7.53 76.30
CA MET A 1 -22.96 -6.54 75.76
C MET A 1 -22.53 -6.24 74.33
N TRP A 2 -23.05 -6.98 73.35
CA TRP A 2 -22.74 -6.77 71.93
C TRP A 2 -23.71 -5.72 71.39
N TRP A 3 -23.19 -4.54 71.09
CA TRP A 3 -23.93 -3.51 70.38
C TRP A 3 -23.98 -3.91 68.90
N PHE A 4 -25.10 -4.51 68.46
CA PHE A 4 -25.42 -4.56 67.04
C PHE A 4 -25.80 -3.15 66.60
N ASP A 5 -24.82 -2.42 66.07
CA ASP A 5 -25.05 -1.15 65.40
C ASP A 5 -25.86 -1.42 64.11
N SER A 6 -27.16 -1.18 64.19
CA SER A 6 -28.11 -1.41 63.09
C SER A 6 -28.12 -0.25 62.06
N LYS A 7 -27.20 0.72 62.16
CA LYS A 7 -27.11 1.87 61.25
C LYS A 7 -26.42 1.58 59.91
N GLY A 8 -26.05 0.33 59.64
CA GLY A 8 -25.42 -0.10 58.39
C GLY A 8 -26.34 -0.77 57.38
N ALA A 9 -27.67 -0.71 57.56
CA ALA A 9 -28.61 -1.27 56.57
C ALA A 9 -28.74 -0.29 55.38
N PRO A 10 -28.48 -0.72 54.13
CA PRO A 10 -28.59 0.15 52.97
C PRO A 10 -30.01 0.70 52.87
N SER A 11 -30.10 2.03 52.78
CA SER A 11 -31.36 2.73 52.65
C SER A 11 -32.01 2.40 51.30
N TRP A 12 -33.33 2.55 51.19
CA TRP A 12 -34.02 2.36 49.91
C TRP A 12 -33.47 3.27 48.79
N MET A 13 -32.90 4.43 49.17
CA MET A 13 -32.20 5.33 48.25
C MET A 13 -30.88 4.74 47.76
N ASP A 14 -30.15 3.96 48.57
CA ASP A 14 -28.94 3.26 48.15
C ASP A 14 -29.24 2.18 47.10
N TRP A 15 -30.37 1.49 47.25
CA TRP A 15 -30.85 0.53 46.24
C TRP A 15 -31.26 1.22 44.93
N LEU A 16 -31.85 2.40 45.00
CA LEU A 16 -32.22 3.20 43.83
C LEU A 16 -30.98 3.77 43.12
N ALA A 17 -30.00 4.24 43.89
CA ALA A 17 -28.70 4.68 43.36
C ALA A 17 -27.96 3.52 42.69
N LEU A 18 -28.02 2.31 43.27
CA LEU A 18 -27.44 1.09 42.70
C LEU A 18 -28.15 0.69 41.41
N ALA A 19 -29.48 0.74 41.36
CA ALA A 19 -30.26 0.47 40.16
C ALA A 19 -29.96 1.47 39.02
N LEU A 20 -29.90 2.77 39.34
CA LEU A 20 -29.51 3.82 38.39
C LEU A 20 -28.06 3.64 37.91
N GLY A 21 -27.15 3.23 38.79
CA GLY A 21 -25.77 2.89 38.44
C GLY A 21 -25.67 1.73 37.45
N ILE A 22 -26.43 0.64 37.68
CA ILE A 22 -26.48 -0.51 36.76
C ILE A 22 -27.04 -0.11 35.39
N VAL A 23 -28.10 0.70 35.35
CA VAL A 23 -28.71 1.16 34.10
C VAL A 23 -27.75 2.09 33.35
N GLY A 24 -27.11 3.04 34.03
CA GLY A 24 -26.09 3.92 33.43
C GLY A 24 -24.88 3.14 32.89
N PHE A 25 -24.42 2.13 33.63
CA PHE A 25 -23.34 1.25 33.21
C PHE A 25 -23.74 0.35 32.04
N GLY A 26 -24.97 -0.15 32.01
CA GLY A 26 -25.53 -0.91 30.89
C GLY A 26 -25.64 -0.07 29.61
N ILE A 27 -26.05 1.20 29.72
CA ILE A 27 -26.08 2.13 28.58
C ILE A 27 -24.66 2.43 28.11
N ALA A 28 -23.70 2.61 29.02
CA ALA A 28 -22.30 2.82 28.67
C ALA A 28 -21.67 1.59 27.98
N ILE A 29 -21.95 0.37 28.47
CA ILE A 29 -21.53 -0.88 27.83
C ILE A 29 -22.17 -1.00 26.45
N TYR A 30 -23.47 -0.69 26.33
CA TYR A 30 -24.17 -0.72 25.05
C TYR A 30 -23.55 0.29 24.05
N GLN A 31 -23.21 1.50 24.50
CA GLN A 31 -22.50 2.48 23.69
C GLN A 31 -21.07 2.05 23.35
N LEU A 32 -20.34 1.39 24.25
CA LEU A 32 -19.01 0.83 24.00
C LEU A 32 -19.07 -0.31 22.99
N CYS A 33 -20.05 -1.20 23.09
CA CYS A 33 -20.29 -2.28 22.13
C CYS A 33 -20.68 -1.72 20.74
N LYS A 34 -21.58 -0.74 20.70
CA LYS A 34 -21.95 -0.04 19.46
C LYS A 34 -20.76 0.72 18.87
N SER A 35 -19.95 1.35 19.71
CA SER A 35 -18.74 2.07 19.31
C SER A 35 -17.71 1.10 18.75
N ARG A 36 -17.46 -0.05 19.39
CA ARG A 36 -16.59 -1.12 18.84
C ARG A 36 -17.03 -1.59 17.47
N SER A 37 -18.33 -1.86 17.28
CA SER A 37 -18.86 -2.23 15.96
C SER A 37 -18.70 -1.10 14.93
N SER A 38 -18.85 0.16 15.35
CA SER A 38 -18.66 1.32 14.47
C SER A 38 -17.19 1.55 14.13
N LEU A 39 -16.29 1.25 15.07
CA LEU A 39 -14.83 1.34 14.93
C LEU A 39 -14.29 0.23 14.04
N GLU A 40 -14.84 -0.97 14.13
CA GLU A 40 -14.58 -2.08 13.21
C GLU A 40 -15.04 -1.71 11.79
N ILE A 41 -16.25 -1.18 11.61
CA ILE A 41 -16.74 -0.72 10.30
C ILE A 41 -15.88 0.43 9.75
N ALA A 42 -15.50 1.38 10.59
CA ALA A 42 -14.62 2.47 10.21
C ALA A 42 -13.22 1.95 9.83
N ARG A 43 -12.69 0.97 10.56
CA ARG A 43 -11.41 0.32 10.25
C ARG A 43 -11.48 -0.43 8.94
N ASP A 44 -12.52 -1.21 8.70
CA ASP A 44 -12.71 -1.96 7.45
C ASP A 44 -12.87 -1.00 6.26
N SER A 45 -13.61 0.09 6.44
CA SER A 45 -13.76 1.14 5.44
C SER A 45 -12.45 1.89 5.18
N LEU A 46 -11.66 2.13 6.23
CA LEU A 46 -10.34 2.77 6.12
C LEU A 46 -9.36 1.86 5.37
N VAL A 47 -9.31 0.57 5.71
CA VAL A 47 -8.46 -0.42 5.04
C VAL A 47 -8.87 -0.56 3.57
N HIS A 48 -10.18 -0.59 3.27
CA HIS A 48 -10.69 -0.62 1.91
C HIS A 48 -10.32 0.64 1.12
N THR A 49 -10.48 1.82 1.75
CA THR A 49 -10.09 3.11 1.16
C THR A 49 -8.58 3.19 0.92
N GLN A 50 -7.77 2.73 1.87
CA GLN A 50 -6.32 2.68 1.74
C GLN A 50 -5.91 1.77 0.58
N ARG A 51 -6.49 0.56 0.46
CA ARG A 51 -6.25 -0.34 -0.68
C ARG A 51 -6.66 0.29 -2.01
N SER A 52 -7.81 0.98 -2.03
CA SER A 52 -8.29 1.70 -3.22
C SER A 52 -7.32 2.80 -3.65
N LEU A 53 -6.83 3.60 -2.70
CA LEU A 53 -5.87 4.67 -2.96
C LEU A 53 -4.53 4.11 -3.43
N SER A 54 -3.99 3.10 -2.75
CA SER A 54 -2.75 2.42 -3.15
C SER A 54 -2.88 1.80 -4.54
N ARG A 55 -4.03 1.19 -4.86
CA ARG A 55 -4.30 0.63 -6.20
C ARG A 55 -4.32 1.71 -7.28
N ASN A 56 -5.00 2.83 -7.03
CA ASN A 56 -5.05 3.95 -7.97
C ASN A 56 -3.66 4.58 -8.17
N GLN A 57 -2.88 4.69 -7.10
CA GLN A 57 -1.51 5.17 -7.14
C GLN A 57 -0.62 4.24 -7.98
N VAL A 58 -0.66 2.93 -7.74
CA VAL A 58 0.05 1.92 -8.54
C VAL A 58 -0.32 2.05 -10.03
N ILE A 59 -1.60 2.21 -10.36
CA ILE A 59 -2.05 2.36 -11.75
C ILE A 59 -1.48 3.63 -12.38
N ALA A 60 -1.52 4.76 -11.67
CA ALA A 60 -0.98 6.03 -12.14
C ALA A 60 0.54 5.94 -12.35
N ASP A 61 1.25 5.31 -11.42
CA ASP A 61 2.70 5.17 -11.46
C ASP A 61 3.17 4.22 -12.56
N ILE A 62 2.48 3.09 -12.77
CA ILE A 62 2.72 2.21 -13.93
C ILE A 62 2.52 2.98 -15.24
N GLY A 63 1.49 3.83 -15.31
CA GLY A 63 1.24 4.68 -16.48
C GLY A 63 2.36 5.66 -16.79
N SER A 64 3.14 6.06 -15.78
CA SER A 64 4.26 7.00 -15.95
C SER A 64 5.54 6.36 -16.48
N PHE A 65 5.67 5.03 -16.44
CA PHE A 65 6.89 4.34 -16.87
C PHE A 65 7.22 4.59 -18.34
N ASP A 66 6.23 4.73 -19.22
CA ASP A 66 6.47 5.04 -20.63
C ASP A 66 7.21 6.36 -20.83
N GLY A 67 6.76 7.41 -20.14
CA GLY A 67 7.38 8.72 -20.25
C GLY A 67 8.82 8.74 -19.71
N ILE A 68 9.12 7.91 -18.70
CA ILE A 68 10.48 7.79 -18.16
C ILE A 68 11.37 6.99 -19.12
N LEU A 69 10.84 5.92 -19.72
CA LEU A 69 11.56 5.12 -20.70
C LEU A 69 11.87 5.90 -21.97
N ASP A 70 10.91 6.66 -22.50
CA ASP A 70 11.14 7.48 -23.69
C ASP A 70 12.28 8.48 -23.45
N ARG A 71 12.40 9.00 -22.22
CA ARG A 71 13.52 9.86 -21.81
C ARG A 71 14.82 9.08 -21.70
N ILE A 72 14.80 7.89 -21.09
CA ILE A 72 15.98 6.99 -21.02
C ILE A 72 16.46 6.65 -22.43
N ASP A 73 15.56 6.35 -23.37
CA ASP A 73 15.89 6.03 -24.77
C ASP A 73 16.49 7.24 -25.51
N ALA A 74 15.95 8.43 -25.27
CA ALA A 74 16.50 9.66 -25.85
C ALA A 74 17.91 9.95 -25.31
N LEU A 75 18.12 9.78 -24.00
CA LEU A 75 19.38 10.05 -23.32
C LEU A 75 20.44 8.98 -23.59
N ALA A 76 20.04 7.71 -23.73
CA ALA A 76 20.94 6.61 -24.08
C ALA A 76 21.56 6.75 -25.48
N LYS A 77 20.92 7.53 -26.37
CA LYS A 77 21.47 7.91 -27.69
C LYS A 77 22.31 9.18 -27.65
N GLY A 78 22.25 9.94 -26.55
CA GLY A 78 22.99 11.16 -26.33
C GLY A 78 24.34 10.90 -25.65
N THR A 79 25.05 11.99 -25.37
CA THR A 79 26.32 12.00 -24.62
C THR A 79 26.16 12.36 -23.14
N ASP A 80 24.96 12.77 -22.73
CA ASP A 80 24.68 13.22 -21.37
C ASP A 80 24.44 12.03 -20.42
N ARG A 81 25.53 11.55 -19.83
CA ARG A 81 25.52 10.42 -18.88
C ARG A 81 24.85 10.78 -17.56
N ASP A 82 25.00 12.00 -17.07
CA ASP A 82 24.45 12.40 -15.78
C ASP A 82 22.93 12.50 -15.84
N ALA A 83 22.38 13.03 -16.96
CA ALA A 83 20.95 12.98 -17.20
C ALA A 83 20.42 11.55 -17.30
N LEU A 84 21.18 10.65 -17.94
CA LEU A 84 20.81 9.23 -18.05
C LEU A 84 20.84 8.54 -16.67
N ASP A 85 21.86 8.78 -15.84
CA ASP A 85 21.95 8.27 -14.47
C ASP A 85 20.72 8.66 -13.65
N GLU A 86 20.34 9.95 -13.70
CA GLU A 86 19.21 10.44 -12.92
C GLU A 86 17.89 9.83 -13.40
N GLN A 87 17.68 9.65 -14.71
CA GLN A 87 16.48 8.97 -15.20
C GLN A 87 16.45 7.48 -14.82
N LEU A 88 17.58 6.77 -14.89
CA LEU A 88 17.68 5.38 -14.46
C LEU A 88 17.40 5.26 -12.95
N LYS A 89 17.94 6.17 -12.14
CA LYS A 89 17.69 6.22 -10.70
C LYS A 89 16.21 6.49 -10.39
N ILE A 90 15.59 7.48 -11.02
CA ILE A 90 14.15 7.78 -10.86
C ILE A 90 13.33 6.55 -11.19
N PHE A 91 13.64 5.89 -12.31
CA PHE A 91 12.93 4.70 -12.73
C PHE A 91 13.07 3.55 -11.74
N SER A 92 14.30 3.25 -11.28
CA SER A 92 14.57 2.19 -10.31
C SER A 92 13.82 2.41 -8.99
N ILE A 93 13.91 3.62 -8.42
CA ILE A 93 13.18 3.99 -7.20
C ILE A 93 11.69 3.77 -7.39
N LYS A 94 11.15 4.26 -8.51
CA LYS A 94 9.72 4.15 -8.80
C LYS A 94 9.27 2.71 -9.00
N ALA A 95 10.08 1.86 -9.64
CA ALA A 95 9.78 0.44 -9.79
C ALA A 95 9.71 -0.27 -8.42
N HIS A 96 10.65 0.01 -7.51
CA HIS A 96 10.62 -0.54 -6.16
C HIS A 96 9.47 0.02 -5.30
N GLU A 97 9.12 1.30 -5.45
CA GLU A 97 7.99 1.92 -4.76
C GLU A 97 6.66 1.27 -5.20
N VAL A 98 6.45 1.11 -6.51
CA VAL A 98 5.26 0.44 -7.04
C VAL A 98 5.19 -1.01 -6.59
N SER A 99 6.34 -1.71 -6.55
CA SER A 99 6.44 -3.06 -5.99
C SER A 99 6.01 -3.11 -4.52
N ALA A 100 6.47 -2.16 -3.69
CA ALA A 100 6.12 -2.08 -2.28
C ALA A 100 4.64 -1.70 -2.07
N LEU A 101 4.06 -0.89 -2.95
CA LEU A 101 2.63 -0.58 -2.90
C LEU A 101 1.78 -1.78 -3.29
N LEU A 102 2.22 -2.60 -4.24
CA LEU A 102 1.49 -3.79 -4.68
C LEU A 102 1.34 -4.85 -3.58
N SER A 103 2.35 -5.03 -2.72
CA SER A 103 2.26 -5.95 -1.59
C SER A 103 1.13 -5.59 -0.61
N ASN A 104 0.62 -4.35 -0.66
CA ASN A 104 -0.48 -3.85 0.17
C ASN A 104 -1.86 -3.92 -0.52
N VAL A 105 -1.92 -4.17 -1.84
CA VAL A 105 -3.16 -4.02 -2.62
C VAL A 105 -3.93 -5.34 -2.77
N GLU A 106 -3.32 -6.44 -3.22
CA GLU A 106 -4.02 -7.72 -3.46
C GLU A 106 -3.11 -8.96 -3.29
N GLU A 107 -3.68 -10.14 -2.97
CA GLU A 107 -2.93 -11.43 -2.86
C GLU A 107 -2.42 -11.96 -4.22
N ASN A 108 -2.95 -11.46 -5.34
CA ASN A 108 -2.64 -11.96 -6.68
C ASN A 108 -1.68 -11.08 -7.48
N THR A 109 -1.00 -10.12 -6.83
CA THR A 109 -0.03 -9.23 -7.47
C THR A 109 1.42 -9.71 -7.38
N GLY A 110 1.68 -10.87 -6.77
CA GLY A 110 3.05 -11.37 -6.55
C GLY A 110 3.88 -11.52 -7.84
N GLU A 111 3.26 -11.86 -8.96
CA GLU A 111 3.94 -11.89 -10.27
C GLU A 111 4.40 -10.49 -10.71
N LEU A 112 3.58 -9.46 -10.49
CA LEU A 112 3.94 -8.07 -10.84
C LEU A 112 5.02 -7.53 -9.92
N GLU A 113 4.98 -7.87 -8.64
CA GLU A 113 6.01 -7.53 -7.66
C GLU A 113 7.37 -8.07 -8.11
N ILE A 114 7.44 -9.36 -8.46
CA ILE A 114 8.67 -10.00 -8.95
C ILE A 114 9.18 -9.32 -10.22
N VAL A 115 8.29 -9.01 -11.16
CA VAL A 115 8.67 -8.33 -12.41
C VAL A 115 9.21 -6.93 -12.12
N LEU A 116 8.56 -6.15 -11.24
CA LEU A 116 8.98 -4.79 -10.89
C LEU A 116 10.31 -4.76 -10.14
N VAL A 117 10.53 -5.68 -9.20
CA VAL A 117 11.82 -5.83 -8.51
C VAL A 117 12.91 -6.14 -9.53
N ARG A 118 12.69 -7.12 -10.41
CA ARG A 118 13.66 -7.48 -11.45
C ARG A 118 13.98 -6.32 -12.39
N VAL A 119 12.96 -5.53 -12.74
CA VAL A 119 13.09 -4.32 -13.55
C VAL A 119 13.91 -3.25 -12.82
N GLY A 120 13.61 -2.98 -11.56
CA GLY A 120 14.37 -2.05 -10.70
C GLY A 120 15.83 -2.47 -10.55
N ASP A 121 16.09 -3.74 -10.27
CA ASP A 121 17.44 -4.30 -10.14
C ASP A 121 18.22 -4.20 -11.45
N SER A 122 17.57 -4.49 -12.59
CA SER A 122 18.20 -4.39 -13.91
C SER A 122 18.61 -2.96 -14.23
N VAL A 123 17.79 -1.97 -13.83
CA VAL A 123 18.09 -0.55 -14.01
C VAL A 123 19.17 -0.07 -13.05
N SER A 124 19.13 -0.51 -11.80
CA SER A 124 20.21 -0.24 -10.82
C SER A 124 21.55 -0.81 -11.29
N LEU A 125 21.54 -2.01 -11.88
CA LEU A 125 22.73 -2.61 -12.48
C LEU A 125 23.22 -1.81 -13.70
N ALA A 126 22.31 -1.41 -14.59
CA ALA A 126 22.63 -0.56 -15.74
C ALA A 126 23.29 0.74 -15.30
N ARG A 127 22.76 1.34 -14.23
CA ARG A 127 23.26 2.56 -13.61
C ARG A 127 24.67 2.37 -13.03
N SER A 128 24.91 1.31 -12.25
CA SER A 128 26.24 1.01 -11.71
C SER A 128 27.28 0.84 -12.82
N LYS A 129 26.90 0.22 -13.93
CA LYS A 129 27.78 0.02 -15.09
C LYS A 129 28.05 1.30 -15.87
N LEU A 130 27.30 2.38 -15.65
CA LEU A 130 27.45 3.65 -16.37
C LEU A 130 28.79 4.34 -16.07
N TYR A 131 29.38 4.08 -14.89
CA TYR A 131 30.61 4.74 -14.43
C TYR A 131 31.80 3.78 -14.29
N ASP A 132 31.61 2.47 -14.46
CA ASP A 132 32.63 1.44 -14.19
C ASP A 132 33.53 1.10 -15.39
N ASP A 133 33.12 1.36 -16.64
CA ASP A 133 33.83 0.85 -17.84
C ASP A 133 34.14 1.97 -18.85
N SER A 134 35.37 1.99 -19.41
CA SER A 134 35.82 3.01 -20.35
C SER A 134 35.10 2.90 -21.70
N ASP A 135 34.32 3.94 -22.04
CA ASP A 135 33.68 4.41 -23.29
C ASP A 135 33.26 3.47 -24.45
N GLU A 136 33.91 2.33 -24.72
CA GLU A 136 33.65 1.51 -25.92
C GLU A 136 32.75 0.29 -25.64
N LYS A 137 32.67 -0.20 -24.40
CA LYS A 137 31.80 -1.32 -23.98
C LYS A 137 30.55 -0.90 -23.20
N LEU A 138 30.48 0.37 -22.81
CA LEU A 138 29.42 0.89 -21.96
C LEU A 138 28.08 0.98 -22.69
N SER A 139 28.08 1.42 -23.96
CA SER A 139 26.87 1.50 -24.77
C SER A 139 26.25 0.12 -25.03
N THR A 140 27.07 -0.93 -25.17
CA THR A 140 26.61 -2.30 -25.39
C THR A 140 26.09 -2.94 -24.10
N LEU A 141 26.74 -2.72 -22.95
CA LEU A 141 26.29 -3.23 -21.64
C LEU A 141 25.04 -2.52 -21.10
N VAL A 142 24.97 -1.20 -21.26
CA VAL A 142 23.79 -0.40 -20.93
C VAL A 142 22.65 -0.74 -21.89
N SER A 143 22.92 -0.91 -23.19
CA SER A 143 21.92 -1.34 -24.17
C SER A 143 21.35 -2.73 -23.88
N ASP A 144 22.15 -3.71 -23.43
CA ASP A 144 21.65 -5.03 -23.03
C ASP A 144 20.70 -4.94 -21.81
N SER A 145 21.05 -4.10 -20.84
CA SER A 145 20.25 -3.90 -19.63
C SER A 145 18.96 -3.12 -19.93
N ILE A 146 19.02 -2.08 -20.76
CA ILE A 146 17.85 -1.35 -21.28
C ILE A 146 16.96 -2.26 -22.13
N SER A 147 17.54 -3.16 -22.93
CA SER A 147 16.80 -4.14 -23.73
C SER A 147 16.03 -5.12 -22.84
N LYS A 148 16.62 -5.57 -21.73
CA LYS A 148 15.92 -6.40 -20.73
C LYS A 148 14.74 -5.65 -20.09
N VAL A 149 14.93 -4.39 -19.72
CA VAL A 149 13.86 -3.54 -19.20
C VAL A 149 12.72 -3.41 -20.22
N ARG A 150 13.07 -3.20 -21.50
CA ARG A 150 12.10 -3.08 -22.59
C ARG A 150 11.25 -4.33 -22.79
N VAL A 151 11.80 -5.53 -22.56
CA VAL A 151 11.05 -6.79 -22.63
C VAL A 151 10.07 -6.96 -21.45
N LEU A 152 10.44 -6.45 -20.26
CA LEU A 152 9.66 -6.60 -19.04
C LEU A 152 8.54 -5.55 -18.91
N ILE A 153 8.66 -4.40 -19.55
CA ILE A 153 7.68 -3.30 -19.48
C ILE A 153 6.29 -3.66 -20.03
N PRO A 154 6.15 -4.32 -21.19
CA PRO A 154 4.86 -4.81 -21.66
C PRO A 154 4.18 -5.74 -20.65
N GLN A 155 4.97 -6.51 -19.88
CA GLN A 155 4.45 -7.39 -18.84
C GLN A 155 3.90 -6.57 -17.67
N VAL A 156 4.66 -5.58 -17.19
CA VAL A 156 4.20 -4.62 -16.16
C VAL A 156 2.89 -3.94 -16.59
N LYS A 157 2.78 -3.51 -17.85
CA LYS A 157 1.55 -2.90 -18.39
C LYS A 157 0.39 -3.88 -18.51
N ALA A 158 0.64 -5.10 -18.98
CA ALA A 158 -0.40 -6.11 -19.12
C ALA A 158 -1.03 -6.42 -17.76
N VAL A 159 -0.20 -6.52 -16.72
CA VAL A 159 -0.69 -6.72 -15.36
C VAL A 159 -1.34 -5.45 -14.79
N GLY A 160 -0.81 -4.26 -15.09
CA GLY A 160 -1.46 -2.98 -14.75
C GLY A 160 -2.88 -2.85 -15.35
N LYS A 161 -3.07 -3.28 -16.61
CA LYS A 161 -4.39 -3.37 -17.24
C LYS A 161 -5.30 -4.39 -16.56
N LYS A 162 -4.75 -5.55 -16.18
CA LYS A 162 -5.48 -6.55 -15.40
C LYS A 162 -5.96 -5.95 -14.07
N LEU A 163 -5.08 -5.27 -13.36
CA LEU A 163 -5.37 -4.49 -12.15
C LEU A 163 -6.41 -3.39 -12.38
N GLN A 164 -6.49 -2.74 -13.54
CA GLN A 164 -7.59 -1.80 -13.84
C GLN A 164 -8.92 -2.53 -14.03
N SER A 165 -8.91 -3.69 -14.70
CA SER A 165 -10.13 -4.44 -15.04
C SER A 165 -10.73 -5.26 -13.89
N THR A 166 -9.95 -5.59 -12.85
CA THR A 166 -10.44 -6.40 -11.71
C THR A 166 -11.30 -5.54 -10.79
N PRO A 167 -12.63 -5.71 -10.68
CA PRO A 167 -13.43 -4.92 -9.73
C PRO A 167 -12.93 -5.16 -8.30
N MET A 168 -12.71 -4.09 -7.54
CA MET A 168 -12.31 -4.21 -6.13
C MET A 168 -13.44 -4.88 -5.34
N ALA A 169 -13.12 -5.84 -4.47
CA ALA A 169 -14.14 -6.55 -3.71
C ALA A 169 -15.04 -5.55 -2.95
N PRO A 170 -16.36 -5.73 -2.99
CA PRO A 170 -17.28 -4.85 -2.27
C PRO A 170 -17.01 -4.94 -0.77
N LEU A 171 -17.19 -3.82 -0.06
CA LEU A 171 -17.18 -3.80 1.40
C LEU A 171 -18.12 -4.90 1.93
N PRO A 172 -17.70 -5.71 2.91
CA PRO A 172 -18.58 -6.70 3.51
C PRO A 172 -19.78 -6.00 4.12
N THR A 173 -20.94 -6.10 3.47
CA THR A 173 -22.19 -5.57 3.98
C THR A 173 -22.71 -6.52 5.05
N ARG A 174 -22.41 -6.24 6.32
CA ARG A 174 -22.97 -6.99 7.43
C ARG A 174 -24.47 -6.65 7.52
N LYS A 175 -25.33 -7.54 7.00
CA LYS A 175 -26.78 -7.46 7.20
C LYS A 175 -27.05 -7.35 8.70
N GLY A 176 -27.59 -6.21 9.13
CA GLY A 176 -28.02 -6.01 10.51
C GLY A 176 -29.03 -7.10 10.89
N LYS A 177 -28.76 -7.78 12.02
CA LYS A 177 -29.75 -8.56 12.75
C LYS A 177 -30.28 -7.71 13.89
#